data_AF-A0A6I2WAK0-F1
#
_entry.id   AF-A0A6I2WAK0-F1
#
_cell.length_a   1.000
_cell.length_b   1.000
_cell.length_c   1.000
_cell.angle_alpha   90.00
_cell.angle_beta   90.00
_cell.angle_gamma   90.00
#
_symmetry.space_group_name_H-M   'P 1'
#
loop_
_entity.id
_entity.type
_entity.pdbx_description
1 polymer ?
#
loop_
_entity_poly.entity_id
_entity_poly.type
_entity_poly.pdbx_seq_one_letter_code
_entity_poly.pdbx_strand_id
1 'polypeptide(L)'
;MAIGILLIVIAVFLAVEMSSLLLGESALPEYQLAIEAALADSGVIERVIHVRTLHLGPDELLVVAKVAVVDDGTSRSIAVAIDEAEARVRAAVPLTCMIYLEPDMDRNK
;
A
#
# COMPACT_ATOMS: atom_id res chain seq x y z
N MET A 1 -44.55 -10.92 -1.08
CA MET A 1 -43.73 -9.81 -0.54
C MET A 1 -42.54 -10.28 0.29
N ALA A 2 -42.71 -11.17 1.29
CA ALA A 2 -41.63 -11.62 2.16
C ALA A 2 -40.42 -12.26 1.43
N ILE A 3 -40.68 -13.11 0.42
CA ILE A 3 -39.63 -13.74 -0.38
C ILE A 3 -38.87 -12.69 -1.20
N GLY A 4 -39.54 -11.66 -1.71
CA GLY A 4 -38.89 -10.58 -2.47
C GLY A 4 -37.93 -9.77 -1.62
N ILE A 5 -38.31 -9.45 -0.38
CA ILE A 5 -37.45 -8.77 0.59
C ILE A 5 -36.23 -9.65 0.92
N LEU A 6 -36.46 -10.95 1.16
CA LEU A 6 -35.37 -11.89 1.45
C LEU A 6 -34.35 -11.98 0.31
N LEU A 7 -34.82 -12.02 -0.95
CA LEU A 7 -33.94 -12.05 -2.11
C LEU A 7 -33.11 -10.76 -2.26
N ILE A 8 -33.71 -9.59 -1.99
CA ILE A 8 -32.98 -8.31 -2.02
C ILE A 8 -31.88 -8.30 -0.94
N VAL A 9 -32.18 -8.76 0.28
CA VAL A 9 -31.19 -8.84 1.36
C VAL A 9 -30.02 -9.72 0.99
N ILE A 10 -30.27 -10.91 0.44
CA ILE A 10 -29.22 -11.84 0.00
C ILE A 10 -28.43 -11.26 -1.16
N ALA A 11 -29.08 -10.61 -2.12
CA ALA A 11 -28.42 -9.98 -3.25
C ALA A 11 -27.47 -8.85 -2.82
N VAL A 12 -27.89 -7.99 -1.88
CA VAL A 12 -27.03 -6.94 -1.32
C VAL A 12 -25.85 -7.55 -0.58
N PHE A 13 -26.07 -8.58 0.25
CA PHE A 13 -25.00 -9.26 0.97
C PHE A 13 -23.95 -9.86 0.01
N LEU A 14 -24.40 -10.57 -1.03
CA LEU A 14 -23.51 -11.15 -2.04
C LEU A 14 -22.79 -10.09 -2.87
N ALA A 15 -23.43 -8.97 -3.19
CA ALA A 15 -22.79 -7.88 -3.93
C ALA A 15 -21.66 -7.21 -3.13
N VAL A 16 -21.82 -7.08 -1.82
CA VAL A 16 -20.77 -6.60 -0.92
C VAL A 16 -19.62 -7.61 -0.86
N GLU A 17 -19.92 -8.90 -0.68
CA GLU A 17 -18.89 -9.95 -0.64
C GLU A 17 -18.12 -10.07 -1.96
N MET A 18 -18.82 -9.98 -3.10
CA MET A 18 -18.20 -9.99 -4.42
C MET A 18 -17.37 -8.74 -4.70
N SER A 19 -17.66 -7.59 -4.08
CA SER A 19 -16.75 -6.44 -4.18
C SER A 19 -15.41 -6.71 -3.48
N SER A 20 -15.35 -7.59 -2.48
CA SER A 20 -14.08 -8.06 -1.92
C SER A 20 -13.28 -8.96 -2.87
N LEU A 21 -13.93 -9.53 -3.91
CA LEU A 21 -13.28 -10.31 -4.97
C LEU A 21 -12.62 -9.42 -6.02
N LEU A 22 -12.65 -8.09 -5.88
CA LEU A 22 -11.82 -7.13 -6.64
C LEU A 22 -10.35 -7.18 -6.20
N LEU A 23 -9.86 -8.39 -6.00
CA LEU A 23 -8.44 -8.71 -5.87
C LEU A 23 -7.75 -8.21 -7.13
N GLY A 24 -6.75 -7.36 -6.95
CA GLY A 24 -6.04 -6.76 -8.08
C GLY A 24 -6.33 -5.29 -8.33
N GLU A 25 -7.30 -4.68 -7.64
CA GLU A 25 -7.51 -3.23 -7.73
C GLU A 25 -6.44 -2.46 -6.93
N SER A 26 -6.04 -1.31 -7.47
CA SER A 26 -5.13 -0.41 -6.76
C SER A 26 -5.80 0.18 -5.52
N ALA A 27 -4.99 0.64 -4.56
CA ALA A 27 -5.49 1.34 -3.39
C ALA A 27 -6.32 2.57 -3.81
N LEU A 28 -7.25 2.98 -2.95
CA LEU A 28 -7.96 4.25 -3.14
C LEU A 28 -6.95 5.40 -3.30
N PRO A 29 -7.24 6.44 -4.11
CA PRO A 29 -6.32 7.54 -4.35
C PRO A 29 -5.81 8.22 -3.08
N GLU A 30 -6.66 8.32 -2.06
CA GLU A 30 -6.31 8.85 -0.73
C GLU A 30 -5.24 8.01 -0.03
N TYR A 31 -5.34 6.68 -0.11
CA TYR A 31 -4.35 5.77 0.46
C TYR A 31 -3.06 5.78 -0.35
N GLN A 32 -3.13 5.89 -1.68
CA GLN A 32 -1.93 6.04 -2.52
C GLN A 32 -1.13 7.29 -2.12
N LEU A 33 -1.81 8.43 -1.96
CA LEU A 33 -1.17 9.68 -1.53
C LEU A 33 -0.59 9.57 -0.12
N ALA A 34 -1.31 8.91 0.81
CA ALA A 34 -0.82 8.68 2.17
C ALA A 34 0.43 7.79 2.19
N ILE A 35 0.46 6.74 1.36
CA ILE A 35 1.63 5.85 1.20
C ILE A 35 2.82 6.62 0.61
N GLU A 36 2.61 7.38 -0.47
CA GLU A 36 3.68 8.16 -1.09
C GLU A 36 4.28 9.18 -0.12
N ALA A 37 3.43 9.89 0.63
CA ALA A 37 3.87 10.84 1.65
C ALA A 37 4.64 10.14 2.79
N ALA A 38 4.16 8.99 3.26
CA ALA A 38 4.85 8.23 4.31
C ALA A 38 6.22 7.69 3.88
N LEU A 39 6.37 7.31 2.60
CA LEU A 39 7.63 6.81 2.05
C LEU A 39 8.66 7.93 1.79
N ALA A 40 8.23 9.15 1.51
CA ALA A 40 9.12 10.28 1.21
C ALA A 40 9.82 10.89 2.45
N ASP A 41 9.42 10.50 3.67
CA ASP A 41 9.81 11.18 4.92
C ASP A 41 10.95 10.50 5.70
N SER A 42 11.96 9.95 5.01
CA SER A 42 13.16 9.42 5.69
C SER A 42 14.38 9.93 4.97
N GLY A 43 15.20 10.77 5.60
CA GLY A 43 16.34 11.44 4.94
C GLY A 43 17.34 10.53 4.20
N VAL A 44 17.36 9.22 4.47
CA VAL A 44 18.15 8.21 3.74
C VAL A 44 17.48 7.81 2.41
N ILE A 45 16.16 7.88 2.32
CA ILE A 45 15.36 7.71 1.11
C ILE A 45 15.16 9.10 0.48
N GLU A 46 15.83 9.35 -0.65
CA GLU A 46 15.74 10.65 -1.34
C GLU A 46 14.37 10.86 -1.98
N ARG A 47 13.79 9.80 -2.57
CA ARG A 47 12.45 9.83 -3.17
C ARG A 47 11.88 8.44 -3.44
N VAL A 48 10.58 8.40 -3.73
CA VAL A 48 9.93 7.24 -4.33
C VAL A 48 10.12 7.30 -5.86
N ILE A 49 10.70 6.24 -6.44
CA ILE A 49 10.85 6.09 -7.90
C ILE A 49 9.52 5.61 -8.49
N HIS A 50 8.92 4.61 -7.86
CA HIS A 50 7.67 4.01 -8.32
C HIS A 50 6.94 3.30 -7.18
N VAL A 51 5.62 3.42 -7.14
CA VAL A 51 4.77 2.66 -6.21
C VAL A 51 3.64 1.96 -6.96
N ARG A 52 3.32 0.75 -6.49
CA ARG A 52 2.17 -0.04 -6.90
C ARG A 52 1.48 -0.57 -5.68
N THR A 53 0.15 -0.55 -5.72
CA THR A 53 -0.69 -1.07 -4.67
C THR A 53 -1.68 -2.07 -5.24
N LEU A 54 -2.06 -3.06 -4.44
CA LEU A 54 -2.96 -4.13 -4.85
C LEU A 54 -3.79 -4.59 -3.64
N HIS A 55 -5.11 -4.62 -3.75
CA HIS A 55 -5.93 -5.29 -2.73
C HIS A 55 -5.72 -6.81 -2.81
N LEU A 56 -5.31 -7.40 -1.68
CA LEU A 56 -5.18 -8.84 -1.46
C LEU A 56 -6.41 -9.44 -0.77
N GLY A 57 -7.28 -8.58 -0.24
CA GLY A 57 -8.54 -8.93 0.41
C GLY A 57 -9.31 -7.66 0.78
N PRO A 58 -10.45 -7.78 1.49
CA PRO A 58 -11.28 -6.64 1.86
C PRO A 58 -10.53 -5.62 2.75
N ASP A 59 -9.68 -6.10 3.65
CA ASP A 59 -8.93 -5.27 4.60
C ASP A 59 -7.40 -5.43 4.46
N GLU A 60 -6.93 -5.99 3.34
CA GLU A 60 -5.52 -6.29 3.10
C GLU A 60 -5.00 -5.66 1.80
N LEU A 61 -3.88 -4.94 1.90
CA LEU A 61 -3.28 -4.18 0.82
C LEU A 61 -1.79 -4.55 0.65
N LEU A 62 -1.41 -4.99 -0.54
CA LEU A 62 -0.02 -5.10 -0.96
C LEU A 62 0.47 -3.72 -1.40
N VAL A 63 1.63 -3.31 -0.89
CA VAL A 63 2.35 -2.09 -1.28
C VAL A 63 3.73 -2.51 -1.76
N VAL A 64 4.01 -2.27 -3.04
CA VAL A 64 5.32 -2.51 -3.63
C VAL A 64 5.88 -1.18 -4.09
N ALA A 65 7.02 -0.78 -3.54
CA ALA A 65 7.63 0.49 -3.91
C ALA A 65 9.13 0.34 -4.16
N LYS A 66 9.60 1.11 -5.13
CA LYS A 66 10.99 1.29 -5.43
C LYS A 66 11.41 2.66 -4.95
N VAL A 67 12.42 2.70 -4.08
CA VAL A 67 12.85 3.91 -3.38
C VAL A 67 14.30 4.23 -3.71
N ALA A 68 14.56 5.50 -4.03
CA ALA A 68 15.92 6.00 -4.26
C ALA A 68 16.60 6.23 -2.91
N VAL A 69 17.75 5.61 -2.69
CA VAL A 69 18.56 5.81 -1.46
C VAL A 69 19.81 6.63 -1.76
N VAL A 70 20.33 7.32 -0.74
CA VAL A 70 21.60 8.06 -0.83
C VAL A 70 22.80 7.12 -1.09
N ASP A 71 23.73 7.58 -1.93
CA ASP A 71 24.91 6.79 -2.40
C ASP A 71 25.94 6.50 -1.28
N ASP A 72 25.92 7.28 -0.19
CA ASP A 72 26.81 7.12 0.96
C ASP A 72 26.17 6.35 2.14
N GLY A 73 24.95 5.85 1.96
CA GLY A 73 24.24 5.07 2.97
C GLY A 73 24.90 3.72 3.23
N THR A 74 25.17 3.40 4.49
CA THR A 74 25.55 2.04 4.87
C THR A 74 24.36 1.08 4.70
N SER A 75 24.61 -0.20 4.43
CA SER A 75 23.53 -1.20 4.36
C SER A 75 22.67 -1.25 5.63
N ARG A 76 23.25 -0.91 6.79
CA ARG A 76 22.53 -0.81 8.07
C ARG A 76 21.59 0.40 8.10
N SER A 77 22.04 1.58 7.69
CA SER A 77 21.19 2.77 7.67
C SER A 77 20.06 2.65 6.66
N ILE A 78 20.29 1.98 5.52
CA ILE A 78 19.25 1.67 4.54
C ILE A 78 18.19 0.75 5.15
N ALA A 79 18.60 -0.34 5.82
CA ALA A 79 17.66 -1.25 6.48
C ALA A 79 16.79 -0.54 7.53
N VAL A 80 17.41 0.29 8.37
CA VAL A 80 16.67 1.09 9.38
C VAL A 80 15.68 2.04 8.72
N ALA A 81 16.09 2.73 7.65
CA ALA A 81 15.21 3.64 6.93
C ALA A 81 14.02 2.93 6.27
N ILE A 82 14.23 1.72 5.76
CA ILE A 82 13.17 0.85 5.23
C ILE A 82 12.19 0.47 6.34
N ASP A 83 12.69 -0.03 7.49
CA ASP A 83 11.84 -0.42 8.63
C ASP A 83 10.99 0.76 9.14
N GLU A 84 11.59 1.95 9.23
CA GLU A 84 10.90 3.18 9.61
C GLU A 84 9.84 3.60 8.58
N ALA A 85 10.16 3.49 7.29
CA ALA A 85 9.22 3.79 6.21
C ALA A 85 8.03 2.82 6.22
N GLU A 86 8.26 1.53 6.43
CA GLU A 86 7.20 0.53 6.58
C GLU A 86 6.30 0.85 7.79
N ALA A 87 6.89 1.23 8.92
CA ALA A 87 6.13 1.61 10.12
C ALA A 87 5.24 2.84 9.87
N ARG A 88 5.75 3.86 9.16
CA ARG A 88 4.95 5.05 8.79
C ARG A 88 3.80 4.70 7.85
N VAL A 89 4.04 3.85 6.85
CA VAL A 89 2.98 3.40 5.93
C VAL A 89 1.88 2.65 6.68
N ARG A 90 2.23 1.74 7.60
CA ARG A 90 1.28 1.02 8.45
C ARG A 90 0.46 1.95 9.36
N ALA A 91 1.04 3.07 9.78
CA ALA A 91 0.33 4.06 10.59
C ALA A 91 -0.58 4.99 9.76
N ALA A 92 -0.26 5.18 8.48
CA ALA A 92 -0.97 6.12 7.60
C ALA A 92 -2.22 5.53 6.96
N VAL A 93 -2.30 4.20 6.78
CA VAL A 93 -3.41 3.52 6.12
C VAL A 93 -4.12 2.59 7.12
N PRO A 94 -5.45 2.70 7.30
CA PRO A 94 -6.21 1.87 8.24
C PRO A 94 -6.51 0.46 7.69
N LEU A 95 -5.56 -0.15 6.98
CA LEU A 95 -5.66 -1.48 6.38
C LEU A 95 -4.44 -2.33 6.78
N THR A 96 -4.57 -3.66 6.69
CA THR A 96 -3.43 -4.55 6.87
C THR A 96 -2.51 -4.46 5.66
N CYS A 97 -1.35 -3.82 5.80
CA CYS A 97 -0.42 -3.67 4.69
C CYS A 97 0.64 -4.79 4.65
N MET A 98 0.79 -5.45 3.50
CA MET A 98 1.98 -6.22 3.15
C MET A 98 2.88 -5.31 2.32
N ILE A 99 4.10 -5.01 2.80
CA ILE A 99 4.96 -3.98 2.20
C ILE A 99 6.25 -4.61 1.69
N TYR A 100 6.64 -4.29 0.46
CA TYR A 100 7.93 -4.63 -0.12
C TYR A 100 8.60 -3.38 -0.67
N LEU A 101 9.71 -2.99 -0.05
CA LEU A 101 10.51 -1.85 -0.48
C LEU A 101 11.82 -2.34 -1.13
N GLU A 102 12.02 -1.98 -2.39
CA GLU A 102 13.27 -2.21 -3.11
C GLU A 102 14.11 -0.92 -3.07
N PRO A 103 15.27 -0.92 -2.38
CA PRO A 103 16.21 0.18 -2.47
C PRO A 103 16.95 0.13 -3.82
N ASP A 104 17.01 1.27 -4.50
CA ASP A 104 17.82 1.45 -5.72
C ASP A 104 18.51 2.80 -5.72
N MET A 105 19.49 2.94 -6.59
CA MET A 105 20.17 4.20 -6.84
C MET A 105 19.42 4.96 -7.92
N ASP A 106 19.32 6.27 -7.75
CA ASP A 106 18.81 7.10 -8.82
C ASP A 106 19.79 7.17 -10.00
N ARG A 107 19.39 6.59 -11.13
CA ARG A 107 20.16 6.58 -12.37
C ARG A 107 19.79 7.70 -13.35
N ASN A 108 18.76 8.49 -13.04
CA ASN A 108 18.26 9.58 -13.89
C ASN A 108 18.69 10.97 -13.38
N LYS A 109 19.77 11.04 -12.59
CA LYS A 109 20.44 12.29 -12.20
C LYS A 109 21.38 12.77 -13.30
#